data_AF-A0A3D4ZJ52-F1
#
_entry.id   AF-A0A3D4ZJ52-F1
#
_cell.length_a   1.000
_cell.length_b   1.000
_cell.length_c   1.000
_cell.angle_alpha   90.00
_cell.angle_beta   90.00
_cell.angle_gamma   90.00
#
_symmetry.space_group_name_H-M   'P 1'
#
loop_
_entity.id
_entity.type
_entity.pdbx_description
1 polymer ?
#
loop_
_entity_poly.entity_id
_entity_poly.type
_entity_poly.pdbx_seq_one_letter_code
_entity_poly.pdbx_strand_id
1 'polypeptide(L)'
;MVITLLISIAVISLISVFLALLMVIADATIGNYGIVRISINDGTKELEVKGGQPLLKALNQEGVFIPSACGGRGSCGLCKVRVVQGGGEYLPTELPFISEDEKKQQVRLSCQFKVKADVAIVIPEELFSVREFITRVERIRDLTHDIKEVTLRLKDGETITPLAGQYIQFKVPEYENTEESVYRAYSVASPPDDNTRVELEIRLVPNGICTTYVHTILKEGDEVTINGPYGEFYLRESDRNIIFIAGGSGMAPIKSILMDMAQKGINRKAMYFFGARSKRDLFLLDEMHALEQRLPNFTFVPALSEPAAEDNWEGETGLITDVVRRMVKDGPNSEAYLCGSPGMINACINVLTELNVAPENIFYDKFS
;
A
#
# COMPACT_ATOMS: atom_id res chain seq x y z
N MET A 1 -25.25 -23.09 51.61
CA MET A 1 -24.12 -23.06 50.66
C MET A 1 -24.56 -23.38 49.24
N VAL A 2 -25.10 -24.58 48.96
CA VAL A 2 -25.56 -24.96 47.59
C VAL A 2 -26.70 -24.08 47.07
N ILE A 3 -27.71 -23.78 47.89
CA ILE A 3 -28.84 -22.91 47.50
C ILE A 3 -28.36 -21.49 47.15
N THR A 4 -27.48 -20.93 47.96
CA THR A 4 -26.89 -19.60 47.73
C THR A 4 -26.09 -19.56 46.43
N LEU A 5 -25.32 -20.62 46.14
CA LEU A 5 -24.59 -20.77 44.88
C LEU A 5 -25.54 -20.83 43.67
N LEU A 6 -26.60 -21.64 43.76
CA LEU A 6 -27.60 -21.79 42.69
C LEU A 6 -28.34 -20.48 42.42
N ILE A 7 -28.72 -19.74 43.47
CA ILE A 7 -29.35 -18.42 43.33
C ILE A 7 -28.40 -17.45 42.63
N SER A 8 -27.12 -17.39 43.04
CA SER A 8 -26.14 -16.51 42.40
C SER A 8 -25.94 -16.84 40.91
N ILE A 9 -25.82 -18.13 40.55
CA ILE A 9 -25.70 -18.56 39.15
C ILE A 9 -26.94 -18.18 38.35
N ALA A 10 -28.14 -18.39 38.91
CA ALA A 10 -29.40 -18.05 38.25
C ALA A 10 -29.53 -16.54 38.02
N VAL A 11 -29.18 -15.71 39.00
CA VAL A 11 -29.22 -14.25 38.89
C VAL A 11 -28.24 -13.75 37.84
N ILE A 12 -26.98 -14.22 37.86
CA ILE A 12 -25.97 -13.83 36.87
C ILE A 12 -26.44 -14.24 35.47
N SER A 13 -26.92 -15.47 35.31
CA SER A 13 -27.40 -15.99 34.03
C SER A 13 -28.60 -15.18 33.51
N LEU A 14 -29.54 -14.81 34.38
CA LEU A 14 -30.69 -13.97 34.03
C LEU A 14 -30.25 -12.58 33.56
N ILE A 15 -29.29 -11.96 34.26
CA ILE A 15 -28.75 -10.65 33.88
C ILE A 15 -28.01 -10.74 32.54
N SER A 16 -27.18 -11.78 32.33
CA SER A 16 -26.47 -11.98 31.08
C SER A 16 -27.42 -12.19 29.89
N VAL A 17 -28.46 -13.01 30.06
CA VAL A 17 -29.49 -13.21 29.02
C VAL A 17 -30.27 -11.93 28.75
N PHE A 18 -30.62 -11.18 29.80
CA PHE A 18 -31.31 -9.91 29.64
C PHE A 18 -30.46 -8.87 28.90
N LEU A 19 -29.17 -8.74 29.23
CA LEU A 19 -28.23 -7.87 28.53
C LEU A 19 -28.05 -8.30 27.06
N ALA A 20 -27.90 -9.61 26.82
CA ALA A 20 -27.82 -10.15 25.46
C ALA A 20 -29.09 -9.84 24.65
N LEU A 21 -30.27 -10.00 25.25
CA LEU A 21 -31.54 -9.67 24.62
C LEU A 21 -31.65 -8.17 24.31
N LEU A 22 -31.25 -7.30 25.24
CA LEU A 22 -31.20 -5.86 25.01
C LEU A 22 -30.26 -5.51 23.85
N MET A 23 -29.09 -6.15 23.76
CA MET A 23 -28.18 -5.95 22.64
C MET A 23 -28.79 -6.40 21.31
N VAL A 24 -29.46 -7.54 21.27
CA VAL A 24 -30.15 -8.04 20.06
C VAL A 24 -31.26 -7.08 19.63
N ILE A 25 -32.07 -6.56 20.57
CA ILE A 25 -33.11 -5.58 20.28
C ILE A 25 -32.49 -4.27 19.78
N ALA A 26 -31.42 -3.80 20.41
CA ALA A 26 -30.72 -2.59 19.98
C ALA A 26 -30.15 -2.73 18.57
N ASP A 27 -29.54 -3.87 18.24
CA ASP A 27 -29.04 -4.14 16.88
C ASP A 27 -30.19 -4.19 15.86
N ALA A 28 -31.30 -4.87 16.19
CA ALA A 28 -32.45 -5.00 15.30
C ALA A 28 -33.20 -3.68 15.05
N THR A 29 -33.19 -2.75 16.02
CA THR A 29 -33.98 -1.50 15.96
C THR A 29 -33.16 -0.25 15.66
N ILE A 30 -31.92 -0.16 16.18
CA ILE A 30 -31.05 1.02 16.06
C ILE A 30 -29.90 0.74 15.08
N GLY A 31 -29.38 -0.50 15.06
CA GLY A 31 -28.26 -0.91 14.22
C GLY A 31 -28.65 -1.27 12.78
N ASN A 32 -29.93 -1.57 12.53
CA ASN A 32 -30.41 -1.98 11.22
C ASN A 32 -30.81 -0.78 10.36
N TYR A 33 -29.88 -0.32 9.53
CA TYR A 33 -30.10 0.78 8.58
C TYR A 33 -30.84 0.36 7.30
N GLY A 34 -31.22 -0.92 7.16
CA GLY A 34 -31.88 -1.45 5.96
C GLY A 34 -30.96 -1.52 4.74
N ILE A 35 -31.57 -1.64 3.57
CA ILE A 35 -30.89 -1.52 2.27
C ILE A 35 -30.85 -0.03 1.91
N VAL A 36 -29.68 0.44 1.52
CA VAL A 36 -29.41 1.83 1.13
C VAL A 36 -28.83 1.87 -0.27
N ARG A 37 -29.08 2.97 -0.98
CA ARG A 37 -28.60 3.19 -2.35
C ARG A 37 -27.33 4.02 -2.38
N ILE A 38 -26.37 3.59 -3.19
CA ILE A 38 -25.16 4.34 -3.51
C ILE A 38 -25.18 4.66 -5.00
N SER A 39 -25.35 5.95 -5.31
CA SER A 39 -25.23 6.47 -6.67
C SER A 39 -23.79 6.91 -6.93
N ILE A 40 -23.18 6.40 -8.00
CA ILE A 40 -21.79 6.71 -8.38
C ILE A 40 -21.79 7.49 -9.69
N ASN A 41 -21.10 8.63 -9.72
CA ASN A 41 -20.94 9.51 -10.88
C ASN A 41 -22.28 9.80 -11.57
N ASP A 42 -23.20 10.40 -10.82
CA ASP A 42 -24.53 10.82 -11.28
C ASP A 42 -25.35 9.70 -11.95
N GLY A 43 -25.32 8.50 -11.35
CA GLY A 43 -26.10 7.34 -11.81
C GLY A 43 -25.40 6.47 -12.87
N THR A 44 -24.11 6.69 -13.12
CA THR A 44 -23.29 5.78 -13.95
C THR A 44 -23.32 4.35 -13.41
N LYS A 45 -23.30 4.20 -12.08
CA LYS A 45 -23.51 2.92 -11.39
C LYS A 45 -24.35 3.15 -10.14
N GLU A 46 -25.38 2.33 -9.98
CA GLU A 46 -26.25 2.33 -8.80
C GLU A 46 -26.07 1.02 -8.06
N LEU A 47 -25.85 1.10 -6.75
CA LEU A 47 -25.63 -0.07 -5.89
C LEU A 47 -26.67 -0.10 -4.78
N GLU A 48 -27.22 -1.27 -4.50
CA GLU A 48 -28.08 -1.51 -3.34
C GLU A 48 -27.30 -2.34 -2.31
N VAL A 49 -26.93 -1.72 -1.18
CA VAL A 49 -26.06 -2.35 -0.18
C VAL A 49 -26.71 -2.34 1.19
N LYS A 50 -26.27 -3.23 2.08
CA LYS A 50 -26.66 -3.19 3.49
C LYS A 50 -26.06 -1.94 4.16
N GLY A 51 -26.89 -1.11 4.78
CA GLY A 51 -26.45 0.06 5.54
C GLY A 51 -25.70 -0.30 6.84
N GLY A 52 -24.97 0.67 7.38
CA GLY A 52 -24.21 0.58 8.62
C GLY A 52 -22.73 0.20 8.47
N GLN A 53 -22.34 -0.33 7.30
CA GLN A 53 -20.95 -0.68 7.00
C GLN A 53 -20.14 0.50 6.42
N PRO A 54 -18.80 0.47 6.50
CA PRO A 54 -17.95 1.44 5.83
C PRO A 54 -18.18 1.46 4.32
N LEU A 55 -18.17 2.65 3.71
CA LEU A 55 -18.36 2.85 2.28
C LEU A 55 -17.34 2.04 1.46
N LEU A 56 -16.07 1.99 1.90
CA LEU A 56 -15.04 1.18 1.25
C LEU A 56 -15.42 -0.29 1.16
N LYS A 57 -15.99 -0.85 2.24
CA LYS A 57 -16.39 -2.27 2.28
C LYS A 57 -17.58 -2.52 1.34
N ALA A 58 -18.57 -1.63 1.37
CA ALA A 58 -19.72 -1.69 0.47
C ALA A 58 -19.32 -1.62 -1.01
N LEU A 59 -18.42 -0.70 -1.37
CA LEU A 59 -17.94 -0.55 -2.75
C LEU A 59 -17.14 -1.78 -3.21
N ASN A 60 -16.24 -2.29 -2.36
CA ASN A 60 -15.43 -3.47 -2.70
C ASN A 60 -16.30 -4.73 -2.93
N GLN A 61 -17.39 -4.90 -2.17
CA GLN A 61 -18.33 -6.03 -2.35
C GLN A 61 -19.02 -5.99 -3.71
N GLU A 62 -19.25 -4.80 -4.25
CA GLU A 62 -19.89 -4.55 -5.55
C GLU A 62 -18.88 -4.39 -6.70
N GLY A 63 -17.62 -4.76 -6.46
CA GLY A 63 -16.54 -4.70 -7.44
C GLY A 63 -16.11 -3.27 -7.81
N VAL A 64 -16.35 -2.29 -6.94
CA VAL A 64 -15.82 -0.93 -7.07
C VAL A 64 -14.67 -0.76 -6.09
N PHE A 65 -13.44 -0.72 -6.61
CA PHE A 65 -12.26 -0.71 -5.76
C PHE A 65 -11.71 0.70 -5.56
N ILE A 66 -11.63 1.12 -4.30
CA ILE A 66 -11.04 2.42 -3.92
C ILE A 66 -9.66 2.16 -3.29
N PRO A 67 -8.62 2.93 -3.68
CA PRO A 67 -7.27 2.77 -3.14
C PRO A 67 -7.25 2.79 -1.60
N SER A 68 -6.64 1.76 -0.98
CA SER A 68 -6.53 1.69 0.48
C SER A 68 -5.31 0.89 0.95
N ALA A 69 -4.15 1.53 1.04
CA ALA A 69 -2.92 0.85 1.46
C ALA A 69 -3.03 0.16 2.83
N CYS A 70 -3.73 0.80 3.78
CA CYS A 70 -3.93 0.26 5.13
C CYS A 70 -5.05 -0.81 5.25
N GLY A 71 -5.77 -1.10 4.16
CA GLY A 71 -6.91 -2.02 4.12
C GLY A 71 -8.06 -1.60 5.03
N GLY A 72 -8.37 -0.31 5.08
CA GLY A 72 -9.54 0.21 5.78
C GLY A 72 -9.34 0.61 7.25
N ARG A 73 -8.11 0.57 7.78
CA ARG A 73 -7.81 0.93 9.18
C ARG A 73 -7.79 2.44 9.47
N GLY A 74 -7.96 3.29 8.46
CA GLY A 74 -7.99 4.75 8.64
C GLY A 74 -6.63 5.39 8.94
N SER A 75 -5.52 4.75 8.54
CA SER A 75 -4.17 5.25 8.85
C SER A 75 -3.39 5.82 7.65
N CYS A 76 -3.82 5.55 6.41
CA CYS A 76 -3.08 5.96 5.20
C CYS A 76 -3.65 7.18 4.47
N GLY A 77 -4.92 7.53 4.69
CA GLY A 77 -5.58 8.67 4.02
C GLY A 77 -5.81 8.52 2.51
N LEU A 78 -5.57 7.36 1.88
CA LEU A 78 -5.68 7.17 0.42
C LEU A 78 -7.12 6.97 -0.08
N CYS A 79 -8.02 6.48 0.77
CA CYS A 79 -9.37 6.06 0.37
C CYS A 79 -10.35 7.23 0.22
N LYS A 80 -9.89 8.35 -0.35
CA LYS A 80 -10.64 9.59 -0.50
C LYS A 80 -11.71 9.44 -1.57
N VAL A 81 -12.94 9.81 -1.22
CA VAL A 81 -14.10 9.78 -2.12
C VAL A 81 -14.90 11.05 -1.90
N ARG A 82 -15.38 11.67 -2.98
CA ARG A 82 -16.23 12.85 -2.89
C ARG A 82 -17.67 12.42 -2.62
N VAL A 83 -18.28 12.88 -1.53
CA VAL A 83 -19.66 12.52 -1.17
C VAL A 83 -20.57 13.73 -1.38
N VAL A 84 -21.28 13.75 -2.51
CA VAL A 84 -22.12 14.90 -2.92
C VAL A 84 -23.47 14.93 -2.20
N GLN A 85 -23.95 13.78 -1.74
CA GLN A 85 -25.18 13.66 -0.97
C GLN A 85 -25.02 12.62 0.14
N GLY A 86 -25.58 12.92 1.32
CA GLY A 86 -25.59 11.99 2.46
C GLY A 86 -24.27 11.89 3.23
N GLY A 87 -23.34 12.83 3.05
CA GLY A 87 -22.01 12.79 3.70
C GLY A 87 -22.02 12.98 5.23
N GLY A 88 -23.00 13.68 5.81
CA GLY A 88 -23.07 13.92 7.26
C GLY A 88 -21.83 14.61 7.84
N GLU A 89 -21.61 14.47 9.15
CA GLU A 89 -20.48 15.08 9.87
C GLU A 89 -19.19 14.26 9.75
N TYR A 90 -18.04 14.95 9.79
CA TYR A 90 -16.72 14.32 9.77
C TYR A 90 -16.41 13.61 11.08
N LEU A 91 -15.82 12.42 10.98
CA LEU A 91 -15.33 11.70 12.16
C LEU A 91 -13.95 12.22 12.58
N PRO A 92 -13.60 12.17 13.88
CA PRO A 92 -12.26 12.52 14.35
C PRO A 92 -11.13 11.74 13.68
N THR A 93 -11.41 10.52 13.20
CA THR A 93 -10.46 9.67 12.47
C THR A 93 -10.21 10.15 11.03
N GLU A 94 -11.11 10.97 10.47
CA GLU A 94 -10.96 11.53 9.13
C GLU A 94 -10.17 12.84 9.14
N LEU A 95 -10.39 13.69 10.17
CA LEU A 95 -9.86 15.05 10.24
C LEU A 95 -8.35 15.18 9.99
N PRO A 96 -7.46 14.28 10.45
CA PRO A 96 -6.03 14.39 10.20
C PRO A 96 -5.63 14.26 8.72
N PHE A 97 -6.48 13.67 7.87
CA PHE A 97 -6.16 13.34 6.48
C PHE A 97 -6.91 14.21 5.46
N ILE A 98 -7.82 15.07 5.92
CA ILE A 98 -8.69 15.89 5.06
C ILE A 98 -8.33 17.37 5.24
N SER A 99 -7.89 18.01 4.15
CA SER A 99 -7.61 19.45 4.12
C SER A 99 -8.88 20.30 4.16
N GLU A 100 -8.76 21.59 4.46
CA GLU A 100 -9.92 22.50 4.44
C GLU A 100 -10.56 22.63 3.04
N ASP A 101 -9.77 22.53 1.96
CA ASP A 101 -10.31 22.56 0.60
C ASP A 101 -11.01 21.25 0.25
N GLU A 102 -10.49 20.12 0.71
CA GLU A 102 -11.16 18.82 0.59
C GLU A 102 -12.47 18.77 1.38
N LYS A 103 -12.53 19.44 2.56
CA LYS A 103 -13.78 19.58 3.32
C LYS A 103 -14.85 20.34 2.54
N LYS A 104 -14.47 21.45 1.88
CA LYS A 104 -15.38 22.24 1.02
C LYS A 104 -15.91 21.41 -0.15
N GLN A 105 -15.08 20.50 -0.67
CA GLN A 105 -15.47 19.57 -1.73
C GLN A 105 -16.24 18.34 -1.21
N GLN A 106 -16.47 18.23 0.10
CA GLN A 106 -17.14 17.09 0.73
C GLN A 106 -16.41 15.74 0.53
N VAL A 107 -15.07 15.78 0.52
CA VAL A 107 -14.24 14.56 0.44
C VAL A 107 -14.23 13.84 1.78
N ARG A 108 -14.52 12.54 1.76
CA ARG A 108 -14.55 11.66 2.94
C ARG A 108 -13.55 10.52 2.81
N LEU A 109 -13.13 9.94 3.94
CA LEU A 109 -12.42 8.67 3.91
C LEU A 109 -13.43 7.54 3.86
N SER A 110 -13.57 6.90 2.70
CA SER A 110 -14.54 5.81 2.48
C SER A 110 -14.40 4.65 3.48
N CYS A 111 -13.21 4.41 4.04
CA CYS A 111 -13.04 3.37 5.07
C CYS A 111 -13.55 3.73 6.46
N GLN A 112 -13.73 5.02 6.76
CA GLN A 112 -14.21 5.49 8.06
C GLN A 112 -15.68 5.92 7.96
N PHE A 113 -16.08 6.48 6.82
CA PHE A 113 -17.44 6.89 6.54
C PHE A 113 -18.38 5.67 6.44
N LYS A 114 -19.38 5.61 7.34
CA LYS A 114 -20.40 4.55 7.36
C LYS A 114 -21.64 4.98 6.57
N VAL A 115 -22.09 4.13 5.64
CA VAL A 115 -23.27 4.40 4.81
C VAL A 115 -24.54 4.10 5.62
N LYS A 116 -25.24 5.13 6.12
CA LYS A 116 -26.43 4.98 6.98
C LYS A 116 -27.75 5.32 6.30
N ALA A 117 -27.68 5.94 5.13
CA ALA A 117 -28.81 6.35 4.29
C ALA A 117 -28.32 6.38 2.84
N ASP A 118 -29.20 6.70 1.90
CA ASP A 118 -28.83 6.85 0.49
C ASP A 118 -27.75 7.94 0.34
N VAL A 119 -26.72 7.61 -0.43
CA VAL A 119 -25.57 8.49 -0.68
C VAL A 119 -25.30 8.60 -2.17
N ALA A 120 -24.82 9.76 -2.60
CA ALA A 120 -24.27 9.94 -3.93
C ALA A 120 -22.80 10.31 -3.81
N ILE A 121 -21.96 9.63 -4.58
CA ILE A 121 -20.52 9.76 -4.56
C ILE A 121 -19.97 10.01 -5.96
N VAL A 122 -18.82 10.67 -6.00
CA VAL A 122 -18.05 10.82 -7.23
C VAL A 122 -16.65 10.28 -7.02
N ILE A 123 -16.25 9.40 -7.94
CA ILE A 123 -14.94 8.77 -7.98
C ILE A 123 -14.28 9.03 -9.33
N PRO A 124 -12.94 9.09 -9.40
CA PRO A 124 -12.21 9.20 -10.65
C PRO A 124 -12.59 8.06 -11.62
N GLU A 125 -12.71 8.36 -12.91
CA GLU A 125 -13.14 7.40 -13.93
C GLU A 125 -12.14 6.23 -14.07
N GLU A 126 -10.87 6.49 -13.79
CA GLU A 126 -9.80 5.50 -13.85
C GLU A 126 -10.04 4.34 -12.88
N LEU A 127 -10.74 4.59 -11.77
CA LEU A 127 -11.05 3.55 -10.78
C LEU A 127 -12.08 2.52 -11.28
N PHE A 128 -12.85 2.82 -12.33
CA PHE A 128 -13.72 1.82 -12.96
C PHE A 128 -12.95 0.79 -13.79
N SER A 129 -11.70 1.10 -14.15
CA SER A 129 -10.82 0.17 -14.87
C SER A 129 -10.10 -0.79 -13.93
N VAL A 130 -10.12 -0.51 -12.62
CA VAL A 130 -9.53 -1.39 -11.61
C VAL A 130 -10.38 -2.64 -11.46
N ARG A 131 -9.74 -3.80 -11.55
CA ARG A 131 -10.41 -5.10 -11.41
C ARG A 131 -9.67 -6.01 -10.45
N GLU A 132 -10.38 -7.04 -10.02
CA GLU A 132 -9.83 -8.14 -9.25
C GLU A 132 -9.30 -9.22 -10.21
N PHE A 133 -8.18 -9.83 -9.84
CA PHE A 133 -7.50 -10.87 -10.59
C PHE A 133 -7.28 -12.06 -9.68
N ILE A 134 -7.51 -13.25 -10.22
CA ILE A 134 -7.16 -14.49 -9.55
C ILE A 134 -5.83 -14.96 -10.12
N THR A 135 -4.83 -15.11 -9.27
CA THR A 135 -3.46 -15.44 -9.66
C THR A 135 -3.01 -16.72 -8.98
N ARG A 136 -1.97 -17.34 -9.53
CA ARG A 136 -1.27 -18.46 -8.92
C ARG A 136 0.11 -18.00 -8.46
N VAL A 137 0.51 -18.38 -7.25
CA VAL A 137 1.89 -18.18 -6.80
C VAL A 137 2.81 -19.05 -7.65
N GLU A 138 3.59 -18.43 -8.51
CA GLU A 138 4.53 -19.13 -9.39
C GLU A 138 5.83 -19.45 -8.67
N ARG A 139 6.34 -18.49 -7.89
CA ARG A 139 7.64 -18.61 -7.22
C ARG A 139 7.70 -17.77 -5.94
N ILE A 140 8.37 -18.30 -4.91
CA ILE A 140 8.74 -17.56 -3.71
C ILE A 140 10.25 -17.66 -3.50
N ARG A 141 10.95 -16.52 -3.46
CA ARG A 141 12.40 -16.45 -3.21
C ARG A 141 12.69 -15.64 -1.96
N ASP A 142 13.44 -16.21 -1.02
CA ASP A 142 13.97 -15.44 0.11
C ASP A 142 15.08 -14.50 -0.39
N LEU A 143 14.87 -13.19 -0.23
CA LEU A 143 15.82 -12.15 -0.64
C LEU A 143 16.75 -11.77 0.51
N THR A 144 16.22 -11.70 1.72
CA THR A 144 16.95 -11.47 2.96
C THR A 144 16.37 -12.38 4.05
N HIS A 145 16.83 -12.18 5.29
CA HIS A 145 16.24 -12.83 6.46
C HIS A 145 14.78 -12.44 6.75
N ASP A 146 14.29 -11.32 6.20
CA ASP A 146 12.96 -10.79 6.46
C ASP A 146 12.22 -10.29 5.20
N ILE A 147 12.74 -10.49 3.99
CA ILE A 147 12.08 -10.08 2.74
C ILE A 147 11.96 -11.30 1.81
N LYS A 148 10.75 -11.54 1.31
CA LYS A 148 10.45 -12.52 0.26
C LYS A 148 10.07 -11.82 -1.03
N GLU A 149 10.61 -12.29 -2.15
CA GLU A 149 10.07 -12.02 -3.49
C GLU A 149 8.96 -13.03 -3.77
N VAL A 150 7.78 -12.55 -4.17
CA VAL A 150 6.65 -13.39 -4.56
C VAL A 150 6.29 -13.06 -6.00
N THR A 151 6.42 -14.05 -6.89
CA THR A 151 5.99 -13.94 -8.28
C THR A 151 4.59 -14.55 -8.42
N LEU A 152 3.63 -13.73 -8.82
CA LEU A 152 2.25 -14.12 -9.08
C LEU A 152 2.01 -14.18 -10.58
N ARG A 153 1.46 -15.29 -11.06
CA ARG A 153 1.06 -15.46 -12.46
C ARG A 153 -0.44 -15.27 -12.60
N LEU A 154 -0.86 -14.40 -13.52
CA LEU A 154 -2.27 -14.22 -13.87
C LEU A 154 -2.82 -15.45 -14.59
N LYS A 155 -4.14 -15.67 -14.50
CA LYS A 155 -4.81 -16.75 -15.25
C LYS A 155 -4.70 -16.52 -16.76
N ASP A 156 -4.79 -17.61 -17.53
CA ASP A 156 -4.66 -17.56 -18.98
C ASP A 156 -5.66 -16.57 -19.61
N GLY A 157 -5.13 -15.63 -20.41
CA GLY A 157 -5.91 -14.57 -21.06
C GLY A 157 -6.14 -13.32 -20.21
N GLU A 158 -5.73 -13.31 -18.93
CA GLU A 158 -5.73 -12.11 -18.11
C GLU A 158 -4.41 -11.36 -18.20
N THR A 159 -4.50 -10.03 -18.23
CA THR A 159 -3.34 -9.13 -18.22
C THR A 159 -3.58 -7.96 -17.28
N ILE A 160 -2.52 -7.48 -16.64
CA ILE A 160 -2.51 -6.25 -15.84
C ILE A 160 -1.37 -5.35 -16.33
N THR A 161 -1.63 -4.06 -16.51
CA THR A 161 -0.67 -3.10 -17.07
C THR A 161 -0.42 -1.96 -16.08
N PRO A 162 0.27 -2.21 -14.94
CA PRO A 162 0.68 -1.15 -14.03
C PRO A 162 1.68 -0.22 -14.71
N LEU A 163 1.62 1.08 -14.41
CA LEU A 163 2.78 1.95 -14.65
C LEU A 163 3.90 1.56 -13.68
N ALA A 164 5.15 1.62 -14.14
CA ALA A 164 6.30 1.25 -13.31
C ALA A 164 6.34 2.11 -12.03
N GLY A 165 6.36 1.45 -10.88
CA GLY A 165 6.27 2.07 -9.55
C GLY A 165 4.88 2.03 -8.90
N GLN A 166 3.82 1.67 -9.63
CA GLN A 166 2.49 1.44 -9.07
C GLN A 166 2.44 0.20 -8.18
N TYR A 167 1.34 0.07 -7.44
CA TYR A 167 1.09 -1.03 -6.52
C TYR A 167 -0.21 -1.77 -6.85
N ILE A 168 -0.33 -2.98 -6.33
CA ILE A 168 -1.58 -3.74 -6.27
C ILE A 168 -2.00 -3.91 -4.81
N GLN A 169 -3.26 -4.29 -4.56
CA GLN A 169 -3.64 -4.77 -3.24
C GLN A 169 -3.75 -6.30 -3.26
N PHE A 170 -3.00 -6.93 -2.38
CA PHE A 170 -3.01 -8.36 -2.14
C PHE A 170 -4.11 -8.71 -1.11
N LYS A 171 -4.99 -9.66 -1.46
CA LYS A 171 -6.04 -10.14 -0.57
C LYS A 171 -5.51 -11.27 0.30
N VAL A 172 -5.58 -11.07 1.61
CA VAL A 172 -5.33 -12.12 2.59
C VAL A 172 -6.68 -12.75 2.95
N PRO A 173 -6.83 -14.08 2.86
CA PRO A 173 -8.03 -14.76 3.34
C PRO A 173 -8.09 -14.73 4.88
N GLU A 174 -9.22 -15.19 5.43
CA GLU A 174 -9.36 -15.43 6.86
C GLU A 174 -8.36 -16.49 7.32
N TYR A 175 -7.65 -16.21 8.42
CA TYR A 175 -6.73 -17.15 9.07
C TYR A 175 -6.54 -16.75 10.53
N GLU A 176 -5.70 -17.46 11.29
CA GLU A 176 -5.49 -17.25 12.73
C GLU A 176 -5.33 -15.78 13.17
N ASN A 177 -4.66 -14.91 12.39
CA ASN A 177 -4.48 -13.50 12.77
C ASN A 177 -5.52 -12.53 12.19
N THR A 178 -6.54 -12.99 11.45
CA THR A 178 -7.59 -12.13 10.90
C THR A 178 -8.90 -12.89 10.69
N GLU A 179 -9.97 -12.39 11.32
CA GLU A 179 -11.32 -12.98 11.23
C GLU A 179 -12.08 -12.57 9.97
N GLU A 180 -11.56 -11.63 9.19
CA GLU A 180 -12.11 -11.26 7.88
C GLU A 180 -10.98 -11.17 6.83
N SER A 181 -11.35 -11.31 5.56
CA SER A 181 -10.39 -11.09 4.47
C SER A 181 -9.95 -9.62 4.42
N VAL A 182 -8.66 -9.37 4.24
CA VAL A 182 -8.11 -8.00 4.22
C VAL A 182 -7.22 -7.76 3.02
N TYR A 183 -7.29 -6.54 2.48
CA TYR A 183 -6.41 -6.07 1.42
C TYR A 183 -5.20 -5.32 1.99
N ARG A 184 -4.00 -5.56 1.44
CA ARG A 184 -2.80 -4.76 1.74
C ARG A 184 -2.08 -4.38 0.46
N ALA A 185 -1.60 -3.14 0.39
CA ALA A 185 -0.86 -2.66 -0.76
C ALA A 185 0.57 -3.22 -0.80
N TYR A 186 1.01 -3.61 -1.99
CA TYR A 186 2.40 -3.96 -2.30
C TYR A 186 2.76 -3.42 -3.68
N SER A 187 3.85 -2.66 -3.74
CA SER A 187 4.39 -2.14 -4.99
C SER A 187 4.79 -3.27 -5.93
N VAL A 188 4.51 -3.09 -7.21
CA VAL A 188 4.90 -4.03 -8.26
C VAL A 188 6.39 -3.85 -8.54
N ALA A 189 7.13 -4.95 -8.48
CA ALA A 189 8.56 -5.02 -8.71
C ALA A 189 8.92 -5.45 -10.15
N SER A 190 8.00 -6.12 -10.84
CA SER A 190 8.15 -6.50 -12.25
C SER A 190 8.01 -5.29 -13.18
N PRO A 191 8.63 -5.32 -14.37
CA PRO A 191 8.42 -4.29 -15.39
C PRO A 191 6.99 -4.36 -15.97
N PRO A 192 6.40 -3.23 -16.39
CA PRO A 192 5.06 -3.17 -17.00
C PRO A 192 4.83 -4.06 -18.23
N ASP A 193 5.89 -4.39 -18.97
CA ASP A 193 5.80 -5.20 -20.19
C ASP A 193 5.51 -6.69 -19.91
N ASP A 194 5.90 -7.20 -18.72
CA ASP A 194 5.39 -8.49 -18.26
C ASP A 194 4.00 -8.30 -17.65
N ASN A 195 3.00 -8.19 -18.53
CA ASN A 195 1.62 -8.00 -18.12
C ASN A 195 0.92 -9.29 -17.66
N THR A 196 1.64 -10.43 -17.65
CA THR A 196 1.14 -11.74 -17.21
C THR A 196 1.62 -12.14 -15.83
N ARG A 197 2.58 -11.40 -15.27
CA ARG A 197 3.12 -11.65 -13.94
C ARG A 197 3.24 -10.37 -13.13
N VAL A 198 3.07 -10.53 -11.82
CA VAL A 198 3.31 -9.48 -10.83
C VAL A 198 4.34 -9.99 -9.84
N GLU A 199 5.47 -9.31 -9.75
CA GLU A 199 6.46 -9.56 -8.70
C GLU A 199 6.26 -8.58 -7.54
N LEU A 200 6.35 -9.07 -6.30
CA LEU A 200 6.24 -8.29 -5.07
C LEU A 200 7.44 -8.56 -4.17
N GLU A 201 7.92 -7.55 -3.44
CA GLU A 201 8.95 -7.71 -2.40
C GLU A 201 8.32 -7.42 -1.03
N ILE A 202 8.11 -8.47 -0.24
CA ILE A 202 7.29 -8.43 0.96
C ILE A 202 8.16 -8.62 2.20
N ARG A 203 8.34 -7.53 2.95
CA ARG A 203 9.03 -7.55 4.25
C ARG A 203 8.13 -8.13 5.34
N LEU A 204 8.67 -9.01 6.18
CA LEU A 204 8.04 -9.48 7.40
C LEU A 204 7.95 -8.33 8.42
N VAL A 205 6.72 -7.99 8.78
CA VAL A 205 6.44 -7.03 9.85
C VAL A 205 5.93 -7.82 11.06
N PRO A 206 6.52 -7.69 12.25
CA PRO A 206 6.05 -8.39 13.44
C PRO A 206 4.55 -8.15 13.67
N ASN A 207 3.81 -9.24 13.89
CA ASN A 207 2.34 -9.24 14.05
C ASN A 207 1.56 -8.67 12.86
N GLY A 208 2.20 -8.50 11.69
CA GLY A 208 1.54 -8.02 10.48
C GLY A 208 0.70 -9.13 9.86
N ILE A 209 -0.59 -8.86 9.60
CA ILE A 209 -1.54 -9.84 9.04
C ILE A 209 -1.03 -10.39 7.69
N CYS A 210 -0.87 -9.53 6.68
CA CYS A 210 -0.48 -10.01 5.35
C CYS A 210 0.96 -10.53 5.31
N THR A 211 1.88 -9.86 5.98
CA THR A 211 3.29 -10.22 5.95
C THR A 211 3.54 -11.55 6.67
N THR A 212 2.83 -11.83 7.77
CA THR A 212 2.87 -13.15 8.42
C THR A 212 2.31 -14.22 7.48
N TYR A 213 1.14 -14.00 6.88
CA TYR A 213 0.53 -14.94 5.92
C TYR A 213 1.50 -15.31 4.78
N VAL A 214 2.12 -14.31 4.15
CA VAL A 214 3.10 -14.52 3.07
C VAL A 214 4.34 -15.30 3.54
N HIS A 215 4.79 -15.05 4.77
CA HIS A 215 6.02 -15.65 5.28
C HIS A 215 5.85 -17.04 5.89
N THR A 216 4.66 -17.39 6.38
CA THR A 216 4.45 -18.63 7.16
C THR A 216 3.43 -19.58 6.58
N ILE A 217 2.49 -19.10 5.75
CA ILE A 217 1.36 -19.90 5.25
C ILE A 217 1.43 -20.08 3.74
N LEU A 218 1.66 -18.99 3.00
CA LEU A 218 1.63 -18.96 1.55
C LEU A 218 2.71 -19.87 0.94
N LYS A 219 2.33 -20.65 -0.09
CA LYS A 219 3.21 -21.56 -0.80
C LYS A 219 3.12 -21.38 -2.30
N GLU A 220 4.17 -21.81 -3.01
CA GLU A 220 4.14 -21.95 -4.46
C GLU A 220 2.99 -22.89 -4.88
N GLY A 221 2.25 -22.49 -5.91
CA GLY A 221 1.07 -23.18 -6.42
C GLY A 221 -0.26 -22.73 -5.81
N ASP A 222 -0.25 -21.99 -4.70
CA ASP A 222 -1.47 -21.45 -4.10
C ASP A 222 -2.17 -20.46 -5.03
N GLU A 223 -3.51 -20.40 -4.94
CA GLU A 223 -4.30 -19.38 -5.61
C GLU A 223 -4.48 -18.18 -4.68
N VAL A 224 -4.19 -16.98 -5.18
CA VAL A 224 -4.32 -15.73 -4.42
C VAL A 224 -4.99 -14.65 -5.27
N THR A 225 -5.72 -13.77 -4.58
CA THR A 225 -6.46 -12.69 -5.21
C THR A 225 -5.73 -11.37 -5.05
N ILE A 226 -5.62 -10.62 -6.14
CA ILE A 226 -5.10 -9.24 -6.13
C ILE A 226 -6.09 -8.31 -6.83
N ASN A 227 -6.03 -7.01 -6.55
CA ASN A 227 -6.70 -6.00 -7.37
C ASN A 227 -5.77 -4.81 -7.63
N GLY A 228 -6.06 -4.05 -8.68
CA GLY A 228 -5.25 -2.91 -9.10
C GLY A 228 -5.23 -2.72 -10.61
N PRO A 229 -4.26 -1.94 -11.13
CA PRO A 229 -3.20 -1.25 -10.40
C PRO A 229 -3.65 0.06 -9.74
N TYR A 230 -2.84 0.58 -8.81
CA TYR A 230 -3.06 1.86 -8.13
C TYR A 230 -1.77 2.66 -7.97
N GLY A 231 -1.93 3.94 -7.68
CA GLY A 231 -0.85 4.80 -7.18
C GLY A 231 -0.33 5.79 -8.21
N GLU A 232 0.22 6.88 -7.68
CA GLU A 232 0.77 8.00 -8.46
C GLU A 232 2.31 8.04 -8.44
N PHE A 233 2.93 6.99 -7.91
CA PHE A 233 4.38 6.84 -7.85
C PHE A 233 4.89 6.18 -9.12
N TYR A 234 5.09 6.97 -10.16
CA TYR A 234 5.68 6.55 -11.43
C TYR A 234 6.61 7.63 -11.96
N LEU A 235 7.54 7.23 -12.82
CA LEU A 235 8.51 8.14 -13.43
C LEU A 235 7.80 9.19 -14.30
N ARG A 236 8.06 10.48 -14.04
CA ARG A 236 7.51 11.59 -14.82
C ARG A 236 8.27 11.78 -16.13
N GLU A 237 7.56 12.16 -17.19
CA GLU A 237 8.17 12.56 -18.47
C GLU A 237 8.88 13.90 -18.31
N SER A 238 10.20 13.88 -18.48
CA SER A 238 11.10 14.99 -18.16
C SER A 238 12.54 14.67 -18.59
N ASP A 239 13.36 15.71 -18.75
CA ASP A 239 14.80 15.59 -19.03
C ASP A 239 15.67 15.79 -17.78
N ARG A 240 15.06 15.98 -16.60
CA ARG A 240 15.77 16.18 -15.32
C ARG A 240 16.57 14.95 -14.90
N ASN A 241 17.64 15.15 -14.12
CA ASN A 241 18.34 14.04 -13.47
C ASN A 241 17.38 13.30 -12.51
N ILE A 242 17.64 12.03 -12.25
CA ILE A 242 16.81 11.19 -11.37
C ILE A 242 17.60 10.81 -10.12
N ILE A 243 16.98 10.99 -8.96
CA ILE A 243 17.49 10.56 -7.67
C ILE A 243 16.51 9.54 -7.11
N PHE A 244 16.86 8.26 -7.12
CA PHE A 244 16.10 7.22 -6.42
C PHE A 244 16.67 7.04 -5.01
N ILE A 245 15.80 6.95 -4.00
CA ILE A 245 16.22 6.65 -2.62
C ILE A 245 15.27 5.60 -2.06
N ALA A 246 15.81 4.46 -1.62
CA ALA A 246 14.99 3.45 -0.97
C ALA A 246 15.70 2.71 0.15
N GLY A 247 14.91 1.98 0.95
CA GLY A 247 15.40 1.08 1.99
C GLY A 247 14.40 -0.04 2.27
N GLY A 248 14.92 -1.24 2.58
CA GLY A 248 14.10 -2.44 2.75
C GLY A 248 13.30 -2.78 1.49
N SER A 249 12.05 -3.20 1.63
CA SER A 249 11.16 -3.52 0.51
C SER A 249 10.80 -2.33 -0.39
N GLY A 250 11.26 -1.12 -0.08
CA GLY A 250 11.11 0.04 -0.95
C GLY A 250 11.90 -0.07 -2.27
N MET A 251 12.73 -1.11 -2.43
CA MET A 251 13.39 -1.42 -3.70
C MET A 251 12.38 -1.79 -4.80
N ALA A 252 11.31 -2.52 -4.49
CA ALA A 252 10.30 -3.00 -5.45
C ALA A 252 9.89 -1.97 -6.52
N PRO A 253 9.31 -0.79 -6.17
CA PRO A 253 8.88 0.15 -7.19
C PRO A 253 10.07 0.76 -7.95
N ILE A 254 11.24 0.90 -7.31
CA ILE A 254 12.45 1.41 -7.97
C ILE A 254 13.00 0.39 -8.98
N LYS A 255 13.01 -0.90 -8.63
CA LYS A 255 13.36 -2.01 -9.54
C LYS A 255 12.46 -1.98 -10.77
N SER A 256 11.14 -1.85 -10.59
CA SER A 256 10.18 -1.75 -11.69
C SER A 256 10.48 -0.55 -12.61
N ILE A 257 10.73 0.63 -12.04
CA ILE A 257 11.07 1.85 -12.81
C ILE A 257 12.38 1.68 -13.58
N LEU A 258 13.44 1.17 -12.96
CA LEU A 258 14.74 0.98 -13.61
C LEU A 258 14.66 -0.05 -14.75
N MET A 259 13.90 -1.13 -14.57
CA MET A 259 13.67 -2.13 -15.61
C MET A 259 12.90 -1.53 -16.80
N ASP A 260 11.85 -0.75 -16.53
CA ASP A 260 11.08 -0.03 -17.55
C ASP A 260 11.93 1.00 -18.30
N MET A 261 12.79 1.75 -17.58
CA MET A 261 13.77 2.66 -18.18
C MET A 261 14.71 1.92 -19.13
N ALA A 262 15.27 0.78 -18.70
CA ALA A 262 16.19 -0.01 -19.51
C ALA A 262 15.50 -0.59 -20.76
N GLN A 263 14.21 -0.94 -20.65
CA GLN A 263 13.42 -1.45 -21.77
C GLN A 263 13.06 -0.36 -22.78
N LYS A 264 12.66 0.83 -22.30
CA LYS A 264 12.29 1.98 -23.14
C LYS A 264 13.49 2.76 -23.67
N GLY A 265 14.70 2.45 -23.22
CA GLY A 265 15.92 3.18 -23.58
C GLY A 265 15.99 4.59 -22.99
N ILE A 266 15.40 4.81 -21.81
CA ILE A 266 15.44 6.10 -21.11
C ILE A 266 16.85 6.33 -20.57
N ASN A 267 17.60 7.24 -21.18
CA ASN A 267 19.01 7.47 -20.88
C ASN A 267 19.27 8.71 -19.98
N ARG A 268 18.31 9.06 -19.11
CA ARG A 268 18.46 10.14 -18.12
C ARG A 268 19.54 9.78 -17.12
N LYS A 269 20.31 10.77 -16.65
CA LYS A 269 21.27 10.58 -15.56
C LYS A 269 20.52 10.20 -14.29
N ALA A 270 20.78 9.02 -13.76
CA ALA A 270 20.06 8.47 -12.63
C ALA A 270 21.03 7.93 -11.57
N MET A 271 20.74 8.20 -10.30
CA MET A 271 21.46 7.58 -9.19
C MET A 271 20.47 6.93 -8.25
N TYR A 272 20.73 5.68 -7.86
CA TYR A 272 19.91 4.95 -6.90
C TYR A 272 20.67 4.70 -5.60
N PHE A 273 20.23 5.39 -4.56
CA PHE A 273 20.72 5.25 -3.20
C PHE A 273 19.89 4.21 -2.45
N PHE A 274 20.49 3.07 -2.15
CA PHE A 274 19.83 2.00 -1.39
C PHE A 274 20.44 1.87 0.01
N GLY A 275 19.69 2.34 1.01
CA GLY A 275 20.12 2.34 2.40
C GLY A 275 19.71 1.06 3.13
N ALA A 276 20.67 0.42 3.77
CA ALA A 276 20.45 -0.73 4.64
C ALA A 276 21.25 -0.61 5.94
N ARG A 277 20.85 -1.35 6.98
CA ARG A 277 21.55 -1.31 8.26
C ARG A 277 22.84 -2.10 8.20
N SER A 278 22.76 -3.35 7.78
CA SER A 278 23.85 -4.31 7.69
C SER A 278 23.85 -5.05 6.35
N LYS A 279 24.93 -5.74 6.00
CA LYS A 279 25.08 -6.41 4.70
C LYS A 279 23.97 -7.44 4.42
N ARG A 280 23.49 -8.14 5.45
CA ARG A 280 22.38 -9.13 5.34
C ARG A 280 21.02 -8.53 5.00
N ASP A 281 20.89 -7.20 5.05
CA ASP A 281 19.67 -6.46 4.72
C ASP A 281 19.70 -5.98 3.25
N LEU A 282 20.83 -6.13 2.56
CA LEU A 282 20.96 -5.86 1.13
C LEU A 282 20.50 -7.08 0.32
N PHE A 283 19.84 -6.81 -0.81
CA PHE A 283 19.39 -7.83 -1.75
C PHE A 283 19.42 -7.29 -3.17
N LEU A 284 19.40 -8.20 -4.17
CA LEU A 284 19.39 -7.89 -5.61
C LEU A 284 20.55 -7.00 -6.08
N LEU A 285 21.69 -7.01 -5.38
CA LEU A 285 22.87 -6.23 -5.76
C LEU A 285 23.34 -6.56 -7.18
N ASP A 286 23.42 -7.85 -7.52
CA ASP A 286 23.82 -8.30 -8.86
C ASP A 286 22.83 -7.83 -9.94
N GLU A 287 21.53 -7.79 -9.64
CA GLU A 287 20.50 -7.31 -10.57
C GLU A 287 20.63 -5.79 -10.79
N MET A 288 20.93 -5.03 -9.73
CA MET A 288 21.16 -3.58 -9.82
C MET A 288 22.46 -3.26 -10.58
N HIS A 289 23.54 -4.01 -10.35
CA HIS A 289 24.78 -3.85 -11.10
C HIS A 289 24.63 -4.27 -12.57
N ALA A 290 23.80 -5.27 -12.88
CA ALA A 290 23.45 -5.61 -14.25
C ALA A 290 22.68 -4.48 -14.95
N LEU A 291 21.86 -3.72 -14.21
CA LEU A 291 21.19 -2.53 -14.74
C LEU A 291 22.16 -1.40 -15.05
N GLU A 292 23.24 -1.20 -14.28
CA GLU A 292 24.30 -0.22 -14.63
C GLU A 292 24.94 -0.52 -15.99
N GLN A 293 25.04 -1.80 -16.38
CA GLN A 293 25.53 -2.18 -17.71
C GLN A 293 24.54 -1.87 -18.83
N ARG A 294 23.24 -1.89 -18.53
CA ARG A 294 22.15 -1.64 -19.51
C ARG A 294 21.77 -0.17 -19.62
N LEU A 295 22.02 0.62 -18.57
CA LEU A 295 21.71 2.04 -18.45
C LEU A 295 23.03 2.82 -18.26
N PRO A 296 23.65 3.34 -19.33
CA PRO A 296 25.02 3.88 -19.25
C PRO A 296 25.14 5.15 -18.38
N ASN A 297 24.03 5.85 -18.12
CA ASN A 297 23.98 7.02 -17.23
C ASN A 297 23.38 6.71 -15.84
N PHE A 298 23.28 5.43 -15.47
CA PHE A 298 22.79 4.99 -14.16
C PHE A 298 23.94 4.64 -13.23
N THR A 299 23.81 4.96 -11.95
CA THR A 299 24.74 4.55 -10.89
C THR A 299 23.98 4.01 -9.69
N PHE A 300 24.34 2.81 -9.25
CA PHE A 300 23.80 2.19 -8.06
C PHE A 300 24.73 2.41 -6.85
N VAL A 301 24.17 2.91 -5.76
CA VAL A 301 24.88 3.31 -4.55
C VAL A 301 24.26 2.62 -3.34
N PRO A 302 24.62 1.36 -3.06
CA PRO A 302 24.26 0.72 -1.81
C PRO A 302 25.07 1.33 -0.66
N ALA A 303 24.42 1.56 0.49
CA ALA A 303 25.08 2.10 1.67
C ALA A 303 24.65 1.39 2.96
N LEU A 304 25.62 1.17 3.85
CA LEU A 304 25.40 0.55 5.15
C LEU A 304 25.56 1.58 6.28
N SER A 305 24.54 1.70 7.13
CA SER A 305 24.62 2.60 8.30
C SER A 305 25.42 2.00 9.46
N GLU A 306 25.41 0.67 9.60
CA GLU A 306 26.10 -0.08 10.66
C GLU A 306 26.82 -1.32 10.06
N PRO A 307 27.82 -1.14 9.17
CA PRO A 307 28.57 -2.27 8.64
C PRO A 307 29.33 -2.98 9.77
N ALA A 308 29.26 -4.32 9.81
CA ALA A 308 30.06 -5.10 10.72
C ALA A 308 31.50 -5.24 10.19
N ALA A 309 32.49 -5.41 11.06
CA ALA A 309 33.88 -5.53 10.62
C ALA A 309 34.08 -6.76 9.70
N GLU A 310 33.36 -7.85 9.99
CA GLU A 310 33.34 -9.09 9.20
C GLU A 310 32.68 -8.95 7.83
N ASP A 311 31.88 -7.90 7.58
CA ASP A 311 31.21 -7.69 6.30
C ASP A 311 32.20 -7.39 5.17
N ASN A 312 33.42 -6.95 5.52
CA ASN A 312 34.45 -6.42 4.61
C ASN A 312 33.83 -5.44 3.59
N TRP A 313 33.03 -4.51 4.10
CA TRP A 313 32.26 -3.59 3.27
C TRP A 313 33.15 -2.44 2.77
N GLU A 314 33.25 -2.33 1.44
CA GLU A 314 34.04 -1.29 0.76
C GLU A 314 33.16 -0.19 0.14
N GLY A 315 31.83 -0.32 0.22
CA GLY A 315 30.88 0.66 -0.31
C GLY A 315 30.65 1.85 0.62
N GLU A 316 29.62 2.63 0.31
CA GLU A 316 29.27 3.82 1.10
C GLU A 316 28.83 3.45 2.52
N THR A 317 29.17 4.30 3.49
CA THR A 317 28.82 4.13 4.90
C THR A 317 28.13 5.37 5.49
N GLY A 318 27.36 5.13 6.55
CA GLY A 318 26.56 6.13 7.25
C GLY A 318 25.08 6.07 6.87
N LEU A 319 24.29 7.02 7.38
CA LEU A 319 22.88 7.11 7.00
C LEU A 319 22.77 7.46 5.52
N ILE A 320 21.75 6.94 4.83
CA ILE A 320 21.56 7.19 3.40
C ILE A 320 21.45 8.69 3.08
N THR A 321 20.90 9.47 4.03
CA THR A 321 20.84 10.94 3.98
C THR A 321 22.22 11.59 3.83
N ASP A 322 23.23 11.07 4.53
CA ASP A 322 24.59 11.61 4.47
C ASP A 322 25.26 11.27 3.14
N VAL A 323 25.02 10.07 2.62
CA VAL A 323 25.51 9.63 1.30
C VAL A 323 24.91 10.48 0.19
N VAL A 324 23.58 10.69 0.22
CA VAL A 324 22.86 11.57 -0.71
C VAL A 324 23.45 12.98 -0.67
N ARG A 325 23.66 13.55 0.52
CA ARG A 325 24.25 14.89 0.69
C ARG A 325 25.66 14.99 0.10
N ARG A 326 26.48 13.93 0.22
CA ARG A 326 27.84 13.90 -0.34
C ARG A 326 27.85 13.79 -1.86
N MET A 327 26.95 13.00 -2.45
CA MET A 327 27.04 12.59 -3.85
C MET A 327 26.15 13.40 -4.81
N VAL A 328 25.00 13.90 -4.35
CA VAL A 328 24.12 14.73 -5.19
C VAL A 328 24.69 16.14 -5.31
N LYS A 329 24.95 16.58 -6.56
CA LYS A 329 25.54 17.90 -6.86
C LYS A 329 24.59 18.87 -7.56
N ASP A 330 23.62 18.36 -8.30
CA ASP A 330 22.73 19.14 -9.16
C ASP A 330 21.26 18.95 -8.76
N GLY A 331 20.94 19.30 -7.50
CA GLY A 331 19.58 19.20 -6.96
C GLY A 331 18.53 20.03 -7.72
N PRO A 332 18.78 21.30 -8.11
CA PRO A 332 17.80 22.11 -8.84
C PRO A 332 17.32 21.50 -10.16
N ASN A 333 18.15 20.70 -10.83
CA ASN A 333 17.82 20.00 -12.07
C ASN A 333 17.45 18.52 -11.86
N SER A 334 17.08 18.13 -10.63
CA SER A 334 16.74 16.75 -10.31
C SER A 334 15.26 16.55 -9.97
N GLU A 335 14.78 15.35 -10.23
CA GLU A 335 13.56 14.77 -9.65
C GLU A 335 13.97 13.66 -8.69
N ALA A 336 13.30 13.58 -7.54
CA ALA A 336 13.57 12.58 -6.53
C ALA A 336 12.38 11.63 -6.36
N TYR A 337 12.66 10.33 -6.28
CA TYR A 337 11.67 9.27 -6.14
C TYR A 337 12.07 8.41 -4.93
N LEU A 338 11.29 8.51 -3.86
CA LEU A 338 11.62 7.91 -2.56
C LEU A 338 10.63 6.81 -2.17
N CYS A 339 11.12 5.67 -1.72
CA CYS A 339 10.24 4.60 -1.25
C CYS A 339 10.80 3.87 -0.02
N GLY A 340 9.98 3.70 1.01
CA GLY A 340 10.38 3.00 2.24
C GLY A 340 9.66 3.50 3.49
N SER A 341 10.37 3.46 4.63
CA SER A 341 9.76 3.83 5.92
C SER A 341 9.48 5.33 6.01
N PRO A 342 8.43 5.76 6.74
CA PRO A 342 8.09 7.17 6.88
C PRO A 342 9.24 8.00 7.48
N GLY A 343 10.00 7.43 8.42
CA GLY A 343 11.15 8.07 9.03
C GLY A 343 12.27 8.35 8.03
N MET A 344 12.62 7.37 7.20
CA MET A 344 13.64 7.54 6.16
C MET A 344 13.20 8.57 5.12
N ILE A 345 11.96 8.49 4.64
CA ILE A 345 11.43 9.41 3.63
C ILE A 345 11.46 10.85 4.15
N ASN A 346 10.94 11.10 5.37
CA ASN A 346 10.93 12.44 5.94
C ASN A 346 12.36 13.00 6.11
N ALA A 347 13.32 12.18 6.53
CA ALA A 347 14.72 12.60 6.66
C ALA A 347 15.36 12.94 5.30
N CYS A 348 15.06 12.15 4.25
CA CYS A 348 15.58 12.38 2.91
C CYS A 348 14.95 13.61 2.24
N ILE A 349 13.65 13.88 2.46
CA ILE A 349 12.99 15.10 1.97
C ILE A 349 13.70 16.34 2.51
N ASN A 350 14.08 16.35 3.80
CA ASN A 350 14.82 17.46 4.38
C ASN A 350 16.17 17.67 3.67
N VAL A 351 16.92 16.60 3.43
CA VAL A 351 18.21 16.68 2.70
C VAL A 351 18.02 17.15 1.27
N LEU A 352 17.02 16.64 0.54
CA LEU A 352 16.74 17.06 -0.82
C LEU A 352 16.34 18.55 -0.89
N THR A 353 15.63 19.04 0.12
CA THR A 353 15.30 20.46 0.26
C THR A 353 16.56 21.30 0.52
N GLU A 354 17.48 20.85 1.38
CA GLU A 354 18.81 21.48 1.58
C GLU A 354 19.60 21.55 0.26
N LEU A 355 19.45 20.54 -0.60
CA LEU A 355 20.08 20.44 -1.92
C LEU A 355 19.33 21.22 -3.01
N ASN A 356 18.27 21.95 -2.68
CA ASN A 356 17.44 22.75 -3.60
C ASN A 356 16.70 21.92 -4.68
N VAL A 357 16.32 20.68 -4.38
CA VAL A 357 15.33 19.95 -5.19
C VAL A 357 13.96 20.60 -4.95
N ALA A 358 13.27 20.98 -6.02
CA ALA A 358 11.97 21.63 -5.91
C ALA A 358 10.94 20.67 -5.26
N PRO A 359 10.13 21.10 -4.28
CA PRO A 359 9.19 20.22 -3.58
C PRO A 359 8.23 19.45 -4.49
N GLU A 360 7.78 20.07 -5.59
CA GLU A 360 6.92 19.48 -6.61
C GLU A 360 7.60 18.35 -7.42
N ASN A 361 8.94 18.28 -7.38
CA ASN A 361 9.75 17.26 -8.03
C ASN A 361 10.19 16.15 -7.04
N ILE A 362 9.64 16.13 -5.83
CA ILE A 362 9.91 15.09 -4.82
C ILE A 362 8.69 14.18 -4.71
N PHE A 363 8.77 13.02 -5.35
CA PHE A 363 7.75 11.98 -5.35
C PHE A 363 8.11 10.92 -4.30
N TYR A 364 7.12 10.43 -3.56
CA TYR A 364 7.38 9.41 -2.55
C TYR A 364 6.21 8.44 -2.35
N ASP A 365 6.56 7.21 -1.97
CA ASP A 365 5.63 6.18 -1.53
C ASP A 365 5.99 5.72 -0.10
N LYS A 366 5.10 5.99 0.86
CA LYS A 366 5.32 5.74 2.29
C LYS A 366 4.67 4.43 2.71
N PHE A 367 5.48 3.44 3.08
CA PHE A 367 4.98 2.17 3.59
C PHE A 367 4.61 2.31 5.06
N SER A 368 3.31 2.20 5.38
CA SER A 368 2.74 2.50 6.70
C SER A 368 2.04 1.31 7.37
#